data_AF-A0A158PML8-F1
#
_entry.id   AF-A0A158PML8-F1
#
_cell.length_a   1.000
_cell.length_b   1.000
_cell.length_c   1.000
_cell.angle_alpha   90.00
_cell.angle_beta   90.00
_cell.angle_gamma   90.00
#
_symmetry.space_group_name_H-M   'P 1'
#
loop_
_entity.id
_entity.type
_entity.pdbx_description
1 polymer ?
#
loop_
_entity_poly.entity_id
_entity_poly.type
_entity_poly.pdbx_seq_one_letter_code
_entity_poly.pdbx_strand_id
1 'polypeptide(L)'
;MEECKSERTKLDEPTGADDYCICAFDRNTNDAWPCFLKDSWESTECDTCNEHAFCTKDNKTYKGHKSPCLCAPSRFCVAYNGKTPPIEIWTYLRKGPPVEDPNFLEAMGFEGMTDEVAIVTKAKENIMFAMATLSMDDRKKLSTTKRELVQKCSFNGKACDIDADFLTHIDPVFGSCFTFNHNRNVSLTSIRAGPMYGLRMLVYVNASDYMPTTEATGVRLTIHDKEDFPFPDTFGYSAPTGYVSSFGLRLRKMTRLPAPYGDCVPDGRTSDYIYKNYEYSVEGCYRSCFQQLVLKECKCGDPRFPVPEGVKHCEAADPVASEC
;
A
#
# COMPACT_ATOMS: atom_id res chain seq x y z
N MET A 1 35.78 -20.27 5.86
CA MET A 1 34.85 -19.27 5.31
C MET A 1 35.70 -18.08 4.95
N GLU A 2 35.95 -17.88 3.66
CA GLU A 2 36.71 -16.72 3.20
C GLU A 2 35.78 -15.51 3.26
N GLU A 3 35.86 -14.77 4.36
CA GLU A 3 35.29 -13.44 4.46
C GLU A 3 36.03 -12.53 3.48
N CYS A 4 35.27 -11.85 2.62
CA CYS A 4 35.84 -10.86 1.72
C CYS A 4 36.37 -9.67 2.53
N LYS A 5 37.52 -9.10 2.13
CA LYS A 5 38.08 -7.89 2.75
C LYS A 5 37.35 -6.62 2.25
N SER A 6 36.03 -6.60 2.36
CA SER A 6 35.14 -5.60 1.78
C SER A 6 35.54 -4.17 2.12
N GLU A 7 35.86 -3.90 3.38
CA GLU A 7 36.08 -2.52 3.83
C GLU A 7 37.34 -1.87 3.24
N ARG A 8 38.31 -2.70 2.81
CA ARG A 8 39.51 -2.22 2.10
C ARG A 8 39.34 -2.13 0.59
N THR A 9 38.37 -2.85 0.04
CA THR A 9 38.24 -3.11 -1.41
C THR A 9 36.88 -2.68 -1.97
N LYS A 10 36.00 -2.07 -1.17
CA LYS A 10 34.66 -1.61 -1.58
C LYS A 10 34.65 -0.59 -2.72
N LEU A 11 35.79 0.05 -2.97
CA LEU A 11 35.98 0.97 -4.08
C LEU A 11 36.46 0.26 -5.35
N ASP A 12 36.92 -0.98 -5.29
CA ASP A 12 37.56 -1.67 -6.40
C ASP A 12 36.55 -2.52 -7.17
N GLU A 13 36.71 -2.55 -8.49
CA GLU A 13 35.88 -3.39 -9.37
C GLU A 13 36.43 -4.83 -9.35
N PRO A 14 35.58 -5.84 -9.12
CA PRO A 14 36.01 -7.24 -9.12
C PRO A 14 36.58 -7.64 -10.48
N THR A 15 37.78 -8.21 -10.50
CA THR A 15 38.45 -8.60 -11.76
C THR A 15 38.19 -10.06 -12.18
N GLY A 16 37.61 -10.87 -11.30
CA GLY A 16 37.29 -12.29 -11.53
C GLY A 16 36.27 -12.85 -10.54
N ALA A 17 35.87 -14.12 -10.74
CA ALA A 17 34.87 -14.79 -9.89
C ALA A 17 35.32 -14.94 -8.43
N ASP A 18 36.62 -15.13 -8.20
CA ASP A 18 37.23 -15.32 -6.88
C ASP A 18 37.28 -14.02 -6.05
N ASP A 19 37.08 -12.86 -6.70
CA ASP A 19 37.03 -11.55 -6.04
C ASP A 19 35.59 -10.98 -5.98
N TYR A 20 34.60 -11.74 -6.47
CA TYR A 20 33.23 -11.23 -6.56
C TYR A 20 32.44 -11.53 -5.28
N CYS A 21 32.26 -10.47 -4.48
CA CYS A 21 31.64 -10.55 -3.17
C CYS A 21 30.25 -9.89 -3.15
N ILE A 22 29.33 -10.49 -2.41
CA ILE A 22 28.05 -9.89 -2.05
C ILE A 22 28.13 -9.43 -0.60
N CYS A 23 27.63 -8.22 -0.36
CA CYS A 23 27.70 -7.49 0.90
C CYS A 23 26.33 -6.90 1.25
N ALA A 24 26.03 -6.77 2.54
CA ALA A 24 25.05 -5.78 2.99
C ALA A 24 25.72 -4.41 3.09
N PHE A 25 25.10 -3.39 2.51
CA PHE A 25 25.69 -2.05 2.36
C PHE A 25 24.77 -0.99 2.97
N ASP A 26 25.26 -0.26 3.97
CA ASP A 26 24.56 0.87 4.58
C ASP A 26 24.89 2.15 3.81
N ARG A 27 23.87 2.77 3.20
CA ARG A 27 24.04 4.00 2.39
C ARG A 27 24.33 5.25 3.20
N ASN A 28 24.01 5.26 4.49
CA ASN A 28 24.21 6.42 5.36
C ASN A 28 25.64 6.43 5.93
N THR A 29 26.14 5.27 6.35
CA THR A 29 27.50 5.15 6.89
C THR A 29 28.54 4.77 5.83
N ASN A 30 28.10 4.30 4.67
CA ASN A 30 28.92 3.71 3.60
C ASN A 30 29.66 2.43 4.03
N ASP A 31 29.19 1.72 5.05
CA ASP A 31 29.79 0.48 5.52
C ASP A 31 29.28 -0.73 4.72
N ALA A 32 30.19 -1.66 4.38
CA ALA A 32 29.86 -2.89 3.67
C ALA A 32 30.13 -4.11 4.55
N TRP A 33 29.10 -4.62 5.24
CA TRP A 33 29.19 -5.79 6.13
C TRP A 33 27.83 -6.46 6.39
N PRO A 34 27.75 -7.81 6.48
CA PRO A 34 28.82 -8.76 6.24
C PRO A 34 29.02 -9.03 4.74
N CYS A 35 30.22 -9.50 4.38
CA CYS A 35 30.62 -9.71 2.99
C CYS A 35 31.25 -11.07 2.77
N PHE A 36 30.70 -11.81 1.81
CA PHE A 36 31.20 -13.12 1.43
C PHE A 36 31.16 -13.29 -0.09
N LEU A 37 31.95 -14.25 -0.59
CA LEU A 37 31.95 -14.62 -2.00
C LEU A 37 30.54 -14.90 -2.49
N LYS A 38 30.21 -14.47 -3.71
CA LYS A 38 28.87 -14.65 -4.29
C LYS A 38 28.33 -16.08 -4.15
N ASP A 39 29.17 -17.07 -4.44
CA ASP A 39 28.77 -18.49 -4.42
C ASP A 39 28.49 -19.04 -3.02
N SER A 40 28.88 -18.30 -1.98
CA SER A 40 28.58 -18.66 -0.60
C SER A 40 27.22 -18.16 -0.12
N TRP A 41 26.56 -17.28 -0.87
CA TRP A 41 25.21 -16.82 -0.55
C TRP A 41 24.18 -17.80 -1.09
N GLU A 42 23.26 -18.20 -0.23
CA GLU A 42 22.19 -19.14 -0.55
C GLU A 42 20.88 -18.38 -0.73
N SER A 43 20.20 -18.57 -1.86
CA SER A 43 18.81 -18.14 -2.01
C SER A 43 17.90 -19.17 -1.36
N THR A 44 17.06 -18.71 -0.41
CA THR A 44 16.20 -19.57 0.40
C THR A 44 14.91 -18.82 0.75
N GLU A 45 13.98 -19.51 1.40
CA GLU A 45 12.82 -18.90 2.02
C GLU A 45 13.10 -18.62 3.51
N CYS A 46 12.73 -17.41 3.96
CA CYS A 46 12.82 -16.97 5.34
C CYS A 46 11.45 -16.91 6.00
N ASP A 47 11.39 -17.19 7.29
CA ASP A 47 10.15 -17.22 8.07
C ASP A 47 9.66 -15.79 8.34
N THR A 48 10.49 -14.91 8.87
CA THR A 48 10.11 -13.51 9.14
C THR A 48 11.16 -12.53 8.66
N CYS A 49 10.72 -11.37 8.17
CA CYS A 49 11.57 -10.23 7.86
C CYS A 49 11.06 -8.98 8.58
N ASN A 50 11.96 -8.11 9.04
CA ASN A 50 11.59 -6.85 9.68
C ASN A 50 11.47 -5.70 8.65
N GLU A 51 11.14 -4.51 9.13
CA GLU A 51 10.95 -3.29 8.31
C GLU A 51 12.21 -2.86 7.55
N HIS A 52 13.39 -3.29 8.01
CA HIS A 52 14.68 -3.03 7.35
C HIS A 52 15.09 -4.18 6.42
N ALA A 53 14.15 -5.07 6.08
CA ALA A 53 14.34 -6.26 5.25
C ALA A 53 15.33 -7.31 5.81
N PHE A 54 15.73 -7.23 7.08
CA PHE A 54 16.52 -8.30 7.72
C PHE A 54 15.61 -9.48 8.06
N CYS A 55 16.03 -10.68 7.65
CA CYS A 55 15.21 -11.89 7.72
C CYS A 55 15.78 -12.97 8.65
N THR A 56 14.91 -13.87 9.12
CA THR A 56 15.28 -15.04 9.94
C THR A 56 14.73 -16.34 9.33
N LYS A 57 15.55 -17.40 9.31
CA LYS A 57 15.26 -18.69 8.64
C LYS A 57 14.64 -19.77 9.55
N ASP A 58 14.86 -19.71 10.87
CA ASP A 58 14.58 -20.80 11.81
C ASP A 58 13.58 -20.42 12.93
N ASN A 59 12.47 -19.79 12.58
CA ASN A 59 11.44 -19.45 13.56
C ASN A 59 10.39 -20.59 13.66
N LYS A 60 10.67 -21.58 14.52
CA LYS A 60 9.83 -22.78 14.72
C LYS A 60 8.36 -22.52 15.07
N THR A 61 8.00 -21.31 15.50
CA THR A 61 6.63 -20.91 15.83
C THR A 61 5.91 -20.18 14.70
N TYR A 62 6.59 -19.92 13.57
CA TYR A 62 6.01 -19.18 12.46
C TYR A 62 5.13 -20.08 11.58
N LYS A 63 3.87 -19.66 11.37
CA LYS A 63 2.89 -20.31 10.49
C LYS A 63 2.45 -19.42 9.33
N GLY A 64 3.13 -18.28 9.11
CA GLY A 64 2.76 -17.32 8.07
C GLY A 64 3.41 -17.65 6.72
N HIS A 65 3.22 -16.75 5.75
CA HIS A 65 3.84 -16.83 4.44
C HIS A 65 5.36 -16.63 4.56
N LYS A 66 6.14 -17.49 3.90
CA LYS A 66 7.61 -17.35 3.86
C LYS A 66 8.02 -16.38 2.76
N SER A 67 9.02 -15.55 3.02
CA SER A 67 9.49 -14.56 2.05
C SER A 67 10.78 -15.03 1.39
N PRO A 68 10.96 -14.81 0.08
CA PRO A 68 12.23 -15.12 -0.57
C PRO A 68 13.33 -14.23 0.00
N CYS A 69 14.47 -14.83 0.32
CA CYS A 69 15.60 -14.16 0.94
C CYS A 69 16.94 -14.69 0.41
N LEU A 70 17.97 -13.88 0.56
CA LEU A 70 19.36 -14.22 0.27
C LEU A 70 20.11 -14.27 1.61
N CYS A 71 20.75 -15.40 1.90
CA CYS A 71 21.38 -15.67 3.19
C CYS A 71 22.89 -15.88 3.03
N ALA A 72 23.66 -15.19 3.86
CA ALA A 72 25.09 -15.37 4.00
C ALA A 72 25.42 -16.57 4.91
N PRO A 73 26.65 -17.13 4.82
CA PRO A 73 27.12 -18.19 5.72
C PRO A 73 27.05 -17.84 7.21
N SER A 74 27.08 -16.55 7.57
CA SER A 74 26.93 -16.06 8.94
C SER A 74 25.49 -16.11 9.48
N ARG A 75 24.54 -16.72 8.74
CA ARG A 75 23.07 -16.70 9.00
C ARG A 75 22.43 -15.31 8.89
N PHE A 76 23.17 -14.34 8.40
CA PHE A 76 22.61 -13.05 8.05
C PHE A 76 21.80 -13.19 6.76
N CYS A 77 20.51 -12.86 6.80
CA CYS A 77 19.60 -12.99 5.66
C CYS A 77 18.90 -11.66 5.37
N VAL A 78 18.67 -11.37 4.10
CA VAL A 78 17.96 -10.17 3.64
C VAL A 78 16.86 -10.57 2.67
N ALA A 79 15.71 -9.90 2.71
CA ALA A 79 14.62 -10.14 1.76
C ALA A 79 15.10 -9.84 0.35
N TYR A 80 15.01 -10.84 -0.55
CA TYR A 80 15.50 -10.72 -1.91
C TYR A 80 14.77 -11.71 -2.81
N ASN A 81 14.09 -11.19 -3.84
CA ASN A 81 13.25 -11.97 -4.75
C ASN A 81 13.97 -12.38 -6.05
N GLY A 82 15.25 -12.01 -6.23
CA GLY A 82 16.01 -12.33 -7.44
C GLY A 82 15.66 -11.53 -8.70
N LYS A 83 14.63 -10.67 -8.66
CA LYS A 83 14.20 -9.88 -9.84
C LYS A 83 15.14 -8.71 -10.12
N THR A 84 15.56 -7.99 -9.09
CA THR A 84 16.40 -6.79 -9.22
C THR A 84 17.87 -7.15 -8.96
N PRO A 85 18.81 -6.77 -9.84
CA PRO A 85 20.23 -7.03 -9.57
C PRO A 85 20.71 -6.23 -8.34
N PRO A 86 21.59 -6.80 -7.49
CA PRO A 86 22.21 -6.06 -6.40
C PRO A 86 23.01 -4.86 -6.93
N ILE A 87 23.04 -3.78 -6.16
CA ILE A 87 23.82 -2.59 -6.52
C ILE A 87 25.33 -2.89 -6.53
N GLU A 88 26.04 -2.25 -7.44
CA GLU A 88 27.51 -2.26 -7.47
C GLU A 88 28.06 -1.19 -6.52
N ILE A 89 28.64 -1.62 -5.39
CA ILE A 89 29.11 -0.70 -4.33
C ILE A 89 30.19 0.25 -4.85
N TRP A 90 31.13 -0.23 -5.67
CA TRP A 90 32.20 0.59 -6.24
C TRP A 90 31.66 1.68 -7.17
N THR A 91 30.63 1.35 -7.97
CA THR A 91 29.95 2.29 -8.86
C THR A 91 29.23 3.36 -8.05
N TYR A 92 28.48 2.97 -7.01
CA TYR A 92 27.79 3.89 -6.10
C TYR A 92 28.75 4.88 -5.42
N LEU A 93 29.85 4.38 -4.87
CA LEU A 93 30.82 5.20 -4.13
C LEU A 93 31.65 6.13 -5.04
N ARG A 94 31.98 5.70 -6.27
CA ARG A 94 32.80 6.51 -7.21
C ARG A 94 32.00 7.50 -8.03
N LYS A 95 30.84 7.09 -8.55
CA LYS A 95 30.05 7.86 -9.52
C LYS A 95 28.84 8.56 -8.89
N GLY A 96 28.60 8.32 -7.59
CA GLY A 96 27.38 8.73 -6.91
C GLY A 96 26.26 7.69 -7.07
N PRO A 97 25.06 7.96 -6.54
CA PRO A 97 23.91 7.07 -6.69
C PRO A 97 23.70 6.70 -8.15
N PRO A 98 23.27 5.46 -8.45
CA PRO A 98 23.11 5.02 -9.84
C PRO A 98 22.18 6.00 -10.54
N VAL A 99 22.56 6.45 -11.73
CA VAL A 99 21.58 7.04 -12.65
C VAL A 99 20.58 5.93 -12.92
N GLU A 100 19.29 6.16 -12.63
CA GLU A 100 18.27 5.14 -12.81
C GLU A 100 18.32 4.59 -14.23
N ASP A 101 18.17 3.27 -14.37
CA ASP A 101 18.22 2.58 -15.67
C ASP A 101 17.22 3.27 -16.63
N PRO A 102 17.66 3.75 -17.82
CA PRO A 102 16.76 4.38 -18.78
C PRO A 102 15.52 3.53 -19.09
N ASN A 103 15.66 2.20 -19.16
CA ASN A 103 14.54 1.30 -19.38
C ASN A 103 13.58 1.27 -18.19
N PHE A 104 14.09 1.45 -16.97
CA PHE A 104 13.28 1.56 -15.76
C PHE A 104 12.55 2.90 -15.70
N LEU A 105 13.22 4.00 -16.05
CA LEU A 105 12.61 5.32 -16.16
C LEU A 105 11.48 5.34 -17.21
N GLU A 106 11.68 4.68 -18.34
CA GLU A 106 10.68 4.50 -19.39
C GLU A 106 9.51 3.62 -18.88
N ALA A 107 9.79 2.44 -18.32
CA ALA A 107 8.75 1.54 -17.81
C ALA A 107 7.90 2.18 -16.70
N MET A 108 8.52 2.96 -15.83
CA MET A 108 7.88 3.71 -14.75
C MET A 108 7.23 5.01 -15.26
N GLY A 109 7.39 5.34 -16.54
CA GLY A 109 6.79 6.47 -17.22
C GLY A 109 7.29 7.84 -16.76
N PHE A 110 8.55 7.94 -16.33
CA PHE A 110 9.20 9.21 -15.97
C PHE A 110 9.94 9.87 -17.15
N GLU A 111 10.09 9.17 -18.27
CA GLU A 111 10.84 9.67 -19.42
C GLU A 111 10.27 10.99 -19.94
N GLY A 112 11.13 12.01 -20.06
CA GLY A 112 10.75 13.33 -20.57
C GLY A 112 9.92 14.20 -19.61
N MET A 113 9.63 13.74 -18.39
CA MET A 113 8.91 14.55 -17.39
C MET A 113 9.84 15.60 -16.77
N THR A 114 9.45 16.87 -16.84
CA THR A 114 10.15 17.98 -16.18
C THR A 114 9.30 18.71 -15.14
N ASP A 115 7.99 18.50 -15.16
CA ASP A 115 7.05 19.14 -14.24
C ASP A 115 7.00 18.37 -12.91
N GLU A 116 7.30 19.04 -11.81
CA GLU A 116 7.38 18.42 -10.48
C GLU A 116 6.04 17.82 -10.04
N VAL A 117 4.91 18.43 -10.41
CA VAL A 117 3.57 17.93 -10.05
C VAL A 117 3.26 16.65 -10.81
N ALA A 118 3.59 16.59 -12.11
CA ALA A 118 3.46 15.38 -12.91
C ALA A 118 4.35 14.24 -12.37
N ILE A 119 5.59 14.55 -12.00
CA ILE A 119 6.53 13.58 -11.41
C ILE A 119 5.97 13.02 -10.10
N VAL A 120 5.48 13.87 -9.20
CA VAL A 120 4.88 13.44 -7.93
C VAL A 120 3.63 12.58 -8.16
N THR A 121 2.79 12.96 -9.12
CA THR A 121 1.59 12.19 -9.48
C THR A 121 1.97 10.81 -9.99
N LYS A 122 2.94 10.73 -10.91
CA LYS A 122 3.41 9.46 -11.47
C LYS A 122 4.10 8.58 -10.41
N ALA A 123 4.89 9.19 -9.53
CA ALA A 123 5.51 8.48 -8.41
C ALA A 123 4.45 7.87 -7.46
N LYS A 124 3.37 8.60 -7.17
CA LYS A 124 2.24 8.09 -6.37
C LYS A 124 1.56 6.89 -7.02
N GLU A 125 1.34 6.94 -8.33
CA GLU A 125 0.80 5.79 -9.08
C GLU A 125 1.74 4.58 -8.97
N ASN A 126 3.03 4.77 -9.25
CA ASN A 126 4.01 3.70 -9.21
C ASN A 126 4.15 3.05 -7.82
N ILE A 127 4.06 3.83 -6.74
CA ILE A 127 4.04 3.31 -5.37
C ILE A 127 2.84 2.37 -5.18
N MET A 128 1.66 2.74 -5.68
CA MET A 128 0.47 1.90 -5.59
C MET A 128 0.62 0.58 -6.37
N PHE A 129 1.21 0.61 -7.57
CA PHE A 129 1.55 -0.62 -8.30
C PHE A 129 2.55 -1.50 -7.54
N ALA A 130 3.57 -0.91 -6.92
CA ALA A 130 4.51 -1.64 -6.09
C ALA A 130 3.83 -2.28 -4.88
N MET A 131 2.98 -1.53 -4.16
CA MET A 131 2.20 -2.04 -3.04
C MET A 131 1.22 -3.15 -3.46
N ALA A 132 0.74 -3.12 -4.70
CA ALA A 132 -0.15 -4.13 -5.25
C ALA A 132 0.49 -5.53 -5.33
N THR A 133 1.81 -5.62 -5.37
CA THR A 133 2.55 -6.89 -5.36
C THR A 133 2.59 -7.56 -3.98
N LEU A 134 2.30 -6.80 -2.91
CA LEU A 134 2.30 -7.30 -1.53
C LEU A 134 0.96 -7.92 -1.14
N SER A 135 1.01 -8.86 -0.20
CA SER A 135 -0.18 -9.45 0.43
C SER A 135 -0.98 -8.40 1.21
N MET A 136 -2.28 -8.62 1.39
CA MET A 136 -3.12 -7.71 2.19
C MET A 136 -2.65 -7.58 3.64
N ASP A 137 -2.10 -8.66 4.22
CA ASP A 137 -1.55 -8.64 5.57
C ASP A 137 -0.28 -7.80 5.66
N ASP A 138 0.59 -7.87 4.66
CA ASP A 138 1.82 -7.06 4.64
C ASP A 138 1.52 -5.58 4.39
N ARG A 139 0.57 -5.27 3.49
CA ARG A 139 0.07 -3.89 3.31
C ARG A 139 -0.49 -3.33 4.62
N LYS A 140 -1.21 -4.15 5.39
CA LYS A 140 -1.75 -3.74 6.69
C LYS A 140 -0.66 -3.48 7.73
N LYS A 141 0.42 -4.28 7.75
CA LYS A 141 1.56 -4.09 8.66
C LYS A 141 2.36 -2.84 8.34
N LEU A 142 2.50 -2.50 7.06
CA LEU A 142 3.22 -1.31 6.59
C LEU A 142 2.44 -0.01 6.76
N SER A 143 1.16 -0.09 7.11
CA SER A 143 0.28 1.07 7.22
C SER A 143 -0.05 1.41 8.66
N THR A 144 -0.54 2.63 8.88
CA THR A 144 -0.88 3.16 10.20
C THR A 144 -1.87 2.24 10.92
N THR A 145 -1.66 2.06 12.22
CA THR A 145 -2.55 1.27 13.08
C THR A 145 -3.68 2.10 13.66
N LYS A 146 -4.74 1.43 14.16
CA LYS A 146 -5.90 2.10 14.77
C LYS A 146 -5.50 3.05 15.90
N ARG A 147 -4.58 2.62 16.76
CA ARG A 147 -4.15 3.35 17.96
C ARG A 147 -3.14 4.45 17.67
N GLU A 148 -2.45 4.39 16.53
CA GLU A 148 -1.63 5.51 16.07
C GLU A 148 -2.52 6.66 15.60
N LEU A 149 -3.50 6.37 14.74
CA LEU A 149 -4.38 7.40 14.18
C LEU A 149 -5.45 7.89 15.16
N VAL A 150 -6.18 6.99 15.82
CA VAL A 150 -7.32 7.34 16.69
C VAL A 150 -6.87 7.35 18.14
N GLN A 151 -6.70 8.54 18.72
CA GLN A 151 -6.26 8.71 20.11
C GLN A 151 -7.42 8.69 21.11
N LYS A 152 -8.53 9.34 20.74
CA LYS A 152 -9.76 9.35 21.55
C LYS A 152 -10.98 9.27 20.65
N CYS A 153 -12.01 8.56 21.10
CA CYS A 153 -13.29 8.47 20.43
C CYS A 153 -14.42 8.56 21.45
N SER A 154 -15.47 9.30 21.11
CA SER A 154 -16.75 9.24 21.80
C SER A 154 -17.93 9.31 20.83
N PHE A 155 -19.00 8.59 21.17
CA PHE A 155 -20.28 8.62 20.47
C PHE A 155 -21.41 8.69 21.49
N ASN A 156 -22.39 9.58 21.30
CA ASN A 156 -23.45 9.83 22.28
C ASN A 156 -22.92 10.13 23.71
N GLY A 157 -21.76 10.80 23.81
CA GLY A 157 -21.11 11.09 25.09
C GLY A 157 -20.47 9.90 25.81
N LYS A 158 -20.46 8.70 25.21
CA LYS A 158 -19.78 7.51 25.73
C LYS A 158 -18.48 7.28 24.99
N ALA A 159 -17.43 6.85 25.70
CA ALA A 159 -16.16 6.47 25.08
C ALA A 159 -16.35 5.24 24.18
N CYS A 160 -15.75 5.26 22.99
CA CYS A 160 -15.72 4.12 22.09
C CYS A 160 -14.61 3.14 22.50
N ASP A 161 -14.75 1.88 22.11
CA ASP A 161 -13.65 0.91 22.08
C ASP A 161 -12.95 1.00 20.71
N ILE A 162 -11.73 1.55 20.68
CA ILE A 162 -11.01 1.76 19.41
C ILE A 162 -10.74 0.43 18.68
N ASP A 163 -10.50 -0.65 19.41
CA ASP A 163 -10.15 -1.93 18.81
C ASP A 163 -11.40 -2.66 18.31
N ALA A 164 -12.51 -2.60 19.05
CA ALA A 164 -13.76 -3.29 18.72
C ALA A 164 -14.73 -2.50 17.83
N ASP A 165 -14.83 -1.17 17.97
CA ASP A 165 -15.85 -0.35 17.29
C ASP A 165 -15.44 0.07 15.86
N PHE A 166 -14.18 -0.15 15.49
CA PHE A 166 -13.63 0.20 14.18
C PHE A 166 -13.23 -1.03 13.38
N LEU A 167 -13.68 -1.12 12.13
CA LEU A 167 -13.21 -2.12 11.16
C LEU A 167 -12.06 -1.55 10.33
N THR A 168 -10.94 -2.27 10.27
CA THR A 168 -9.84 -1.94 9.36
C THR A 168 -10.13 -2.49 7.97
N HIS A 169 -10.06 -1.63 6.96
CA HIS A 169 -9.99 -1.98 5.56
C HIS A 169 -8.75 -1.34 4.94
N ILE A 170 -8.16 -1.98 3.93
CA ILE A 170 -6.98 -1.45 3.25
C ILE A 170 -7.43 -0.85 1.93
N ASP A 171 -7.20 0.44 1.78
CA ASP A 171 -7.37 1.19 0.55
C ASP A 171 -6.03 1.24 -0.20
N PRO A 172 -6.01 1.00 -1.52
CA PRO A 172 -4.76 1.00 -2.29
C PRO A 172 -4.09 2.38 -2.37
N VAL A 173 -4.84 3.47 -2.19
CA VAL A 173 -4.35 4.85 -2.27
C VAL A 173 -4.06 5.42 -0.87
N PHE A 174 -4.93 5.14 0.10
CA PHE A 174 -4.86 5.74 1.45
C PHE A 174 -4.32 4.81 2.53
N GLY A 175 -4.06 3.54 2.23
CA GLY A 175 -3.60 2.55 3.21
C GLY A 175 -4.72 2.11 4.16
N SER A 176 -4.38 1.89 5.44
CA SER A 176 -5.33 1.45 6.47
C SER A 176 -6.37 2.52 6.78
N CYS A 177 -7.61 2.21 6.46
CA CYS A 177 -8.77 3.02 6.78
C CYS A 177 -9.63 2.34 7.85
N PHE A 178 -10.27 3.14 8.71
CA PHE A 178 -11.01 2.65 9.89
C PHE A 178 -12.47 3.09 9.86
N THR A 179 -13.38 2.13 9.71
CA THR A 179 -14.82 2.39 9.63
C THR A 179 -15.48 2.20 10.99
N PHE A 180 -15.98 3.30 11.56
CA PHE A 180 -16.86 3.26 12.73
C PHE A 180 -18.27 2.76 12.34
N ASN A 181 -19.00 2.12 13.25
CA ASN A 181 -20.37 1.64 13.02
C ASN A 181 -20.49 0.66 11.83
N HIS A 182 -19.46 -0.14 11.59
CA HIS A 182 -19.40 -1.09 10.47
C HIS A 182 -20.31 -2.31 10.64
N ASN A 183 -20.71 -2.64 11.87
CA ASN A 183 -21.48 -3.86 12.14
C ASN A 183 -22.93 -3.69 11.67
N ARG A 184 -23.31 -4.46 10.64
CA ARG A 184 -24.66 -4.44 10.01
C ARG A 184 -25.76 -4.92 10.96
N ASN A 185 -25.43 -5.76 11.94
CA ASN A 185 -26.40 -6.31 12.89
C ASN A 185 -26.70 -5.38 14.06
N VAL A 186 -25.93 -4.30 14.24
CA VAL A 186 -26.07 -3.38 15.37
C VAL A 186 -26.58 -2.04 14.86
N SER A 187 -27.72 -1.56 15.35
CA SER A 187 -28.20 -0.21 15.02
C SER A 187 -27.65 0.82 16.01
N LEU A 188 -26.70 1.64 15.59
CA LEU A 188 -26.23 2.80 16.34
C LEU A 188 -26.90 4.08 15.82
N THR A 189 -27.62 4.77 16.70
CA THR A 189 -28.32 6.02 16.38
C THR A 189 -27.90 7.13 17.34
N SER A 190 -27.80 8.36 16.83
CA SER A 190 -27.58 9.52 17.70
C SER A 190 -28.85 9.83 18.49
N ILE A 191 -28.71 10.14 19.78
CA ILE A 191 -29.84 10.43 20.68
C ILE A 191 -30.48 11.79 20.33
N ARG A 192 -29.66 12.76 19.94
CA ARG A 192 -30.09 14.13 19.63
C ARG A 192 -29.12 14.78 18.65
N ALA A 193 -29.60 15.71 17.83
CA ALA A 193 -28.72 16.56 17.05
C ALA A 193 -27.79 17.40 17.96
N GLY A 194 -26.51 17.44 17.63
CA GLY A 194 -25.51 18.28 18.30
C GLY A 194 -24.12 17.62 18.36
N PRO A 195 -23.05 18.42 18.46
CA PRO A 195 -21.67 17.92 18.39
C PRO A 195 -21.28 17.00 19.56
N MET A 196 -22.01 17.06 20.68
CA MET A 196 -21.77 16.20 21.86
C MET A 196 -22.41 14.81 21.74
N TYR A 197 -23.41 14.66 20.87
CA TYR A 197 -24.17 13.41 20.68
C TYR A 197 -23.81 12.70 19.37
N GLY A 198 -22.98 13.31 18.52
CA GLY A 198 -22.41 12.68 17.33
C GLY A 198 -21.14 11.88 17.65
N LEU A 199 -20.47 11.43 16.59
CA LEU A 199 -19.13 10.89 16.67
C LEU A 199 -18.13 12.04 16.84
N ARG A 200 -17.32 11.97 17.89
CA ARG A 200 -16.27 12.94 18.17
C ARG A 200 -14.96 12.19 18.36
N MET A 201 -13.96 12.58 17.59
CA MET A 201 -12.67 11.91 17.57
C MET A 201 -11.54 12.91 17.80
N LEU A 202 -10.51 12.47 18.50
CA LEU A 202 -9.19 13.09 18.49
C LEU A 202 -8.28 12.16 17.70
N VAL A 203 -7.77 12.66 16.58
CA VAL A 203 -6.89 11.92 15.70
C VAL A 203 -5.48 12.51 15.78
N TYR A 204 -4.47 11.65 15.66
CA TYR A 204 -3.07 12.02 15.60
C TYR A 204 -2.50 11.62 14.25
N VAL A 205 -1.80 12.56 13.63
CA VAL A 205 -1.17 12.39 12.33
C VAL A 205 0.28 12.83 12.49
N ASN A 206 1.22 11.92 12.27
CA ASN A 206 2.64 12.24 12.32
C ASN A 206 3.11 12.73 10.94
N ALA A 207 3.20 14.05 10.77
CA ALA A 207 3.62 14.65 9.50
C ALA A 207 5.05 14.26 9.08
N SER A 208 5.90 13.86 10.02
CA SER A 208 7.27 13.42 9.71
C SER A 208 7.32 12.07 9.00
N ASP A 209 6.28 11.25 9.13
CA ASP A 209 6.21 9.91 8.51
C ASP A 209 5.59 9.97 7.10
N TYR A 210 5.23 11.17 6.62
CA TYR A 210 4.60 11.34 5.32
C TYR A 210 5.61 11.13 4.19
N MET A 211 5.17 10.48 3.12
CA MET A 211 5.97 10.36 1.92
C MET A 211 6.08 11.75 1.24
N PRO A 212 7.21 12.07 0.59
CA PRO A 212 7.37 13.31 -0.18
C PRO A 212 6.31 13.50 -1.29
N THR A 213 5.67 12.41 -1.73
CA THR A 213 4.58 12.42 -2.70
C THR A 213 3.23 12.84 -2.11
N THR A 214 3.13 13.07 -0.80
CA THR A 214 1.88 13.38 -0.12
C THR A 214 1.60 14.88 -0.15
N GLU A 215 0.55 15.30 -0.85
CA GLU A 215 0.25 16.72 -1.09
C GLU A 215 -0.19 17.51 0.15
N ALA A 216 -0.89 16.88 1.08
CA ALA A 216 -1.50 17.57 2.22
C ALA A 216 -1.50 16.72 3.49
N THR A 217 -1.24 17.36 4.62
CA THR A 217 -1.34 16.76 5.96
C THR A 217 -2.76 16.89 6.49
N GLY A 218 -3.31 15.78 6.95
CA GLY A 218 -4.71 15.72 7.36
C GLY A 218 -5.27 14.31 7.33
N VAL A 219 -6.55 14.22 7.65
CA VAL A 219 -7.32 12.97 7.57
C VAL A 219 -8.36 13.11 6.47
N ARG A 220 -8.53 12.04 5.69
CA ARG A 220 -9.61 11.93 4.72
C ARG A 220 -10.71 11.05 5.31
N LEU A 221 -11.95 11.51 5.28
CA LEU A 221 -13.10 10.81 5.84
C LEU A 221 -14.24 10.71 4.84
N THR A 222 -14.93 9.58 4.86
CA THR A 222 -16.08 9.32 3.98
C THR A 222 -17.28 8.92 4.83
N ILE A 223 -18.45 9.40 4.43
CA ILE A 223 -19.70 9.13 5.12
C ILE A 223 -20.56 8.34 4.17
N HIS A 224 -20.89 7.11 4.56
CA HIS A 224 -21.59 6.14 3.72
C HIS A 224 -22.54 5.28 4.56
N ASP A 225 -23.47 4.60 3.89
CA ASP A 225 -24.30 3.58 4.53
C ASP A 225 -23.48 2.31 4.83
N LYS A 226 -23.94 1.45 5.74
CA LYS A 226 -23.26 0.21 6.12
C LYS A 226 -23.19 -0.81 4.99
N GLU A 227 -24.13 -0.74 4.07
CA GLU A 227 -24.20 -1.61 2.90
C GLU A 227 -23.40 -1.06 1.71
N ASP A 228 -23.01 0.22 1.75
CA ASP A 228 -22.26 0.87 0.67
C ASP A 228 -20.74 0.73 0.85
N PHE A 229 -20.04 0.55 -0.27
CA PHE A 229 -18.57 0.58 -0.27
C PHE A 229 -18.09 2.03 -0.07
N PRO A 230 -17.14 2.29 0.85
CA PRO A 230 -16.57 3.62 1.01
C PRO A 230 -15.63 3.96 -0.15
N PHE A 231 -15.92 5.03 -0.89
CA PHE A 231 -15.02 5.58 -1.93
C PHE A 231 -14.36 6.88 -1.42
N PRO A 232 -13.24 6.82 -0.67
CA PRO A 232 -12.59 8.01 -0.10
C PRO A 232 -11.95 8.94 -1.11
N ASP A 233 -11.58 8.44 -2.28
CA ASP A 233 -11.14 9.25 -3.41
C ASP A 233 -12.29 10.12 -3.96
N THR A 234 -13.45 9.53 -4.25
CA THR A 234 -14.59 10.23 -4.88
C THR A 234 -15.46 11.00 -3.89
N PHE A 235 -15.81 10.41 -2.75
CA PHE A 235 -16.76 10.98 -1.77
C PHE A 235 -16.12 11.41 -0.45
N GLY A 236 -14.78 11.46 -0.41
CA GLY A 236 -14.04 11.86 0.78
C GLY A 236 -14.02 13.36 1.03
N TYR A 237 -14.11 13.73 2.30
CA TYR A 237 -13.88 15.07 2.82
C TYR A 237 -12.52 15.13 3.50
N SER A 238 -11.82 16.26 3.35
CA SER A 238 -10.54 16.49 4.00
C SER A 238 -10.72 17.25 5.31
N ALA A 239 -10.13 16.75 6.38
CA ALA A 239 -10.02 17.42 7.68
C ALA A 239 -8.54 17.74 7.95
N PRO A 240 -8.14 19.02 7.86
CA PRO A 240 -6.74 19.41 8.07
C PRO A 240 -6.34 19.28 9.54
N THR A 241 -5.05 19.06 9.78
CA THR A 241 -4.47 19.10 11.14
C THR A 241 -4.40 20.53 11.70
N GLY A 242 -4.35 20.67 13.02
CA GLY A 242 -4.17 21.96 13.71
C GLY A 242 -5.45 22.70 14.07
N TYR A 243 -6.61 22.28 13.55
CA TYR A 243 -7.91 22.88 13.85
C TYR A 243 -8.97 21.80 14.13
N VAL A 244 -10.05 22.20 14.81
CA VAL A 244 -11.23 21.33 15.00
C VAL A 244 -12.09 21.40 13.74
N SER A 245 -12.18 20.29 13.01
CA SER A 245 -13.10 20.14 11.88
C SER A 245 -14.46 19.61 12.34
N SER A 246 -15.55 20.27 11.94
CA SER A 246 -16.92 19.92 12.34
C SER A 246 -17.81 19.73 11.12
N PHE A 247 -18.33 18.52 10.93
CA PHE A 247 -19.16 18.15 9.79
C PHE A 247 -20.60 17.92 10.25
N GLY A 248 -21.51 18.81 9.84
CA GLY A 248 -22.95 18.66 10.08
C GLY A 248 -23.61 17.81 9.00
N LEU A 249 -24.34 16.77 9.39
CA LEU A 249 -24.94 15.81 8.45
C LEU A 249 -26.45 15.97 8.36
N ARG A 250 -26.99 15.82 7.15
CA ARG A 250 -28.42 15.75 6.89
C ARG A 250 -28.72 14.58 5.97
N LEU A 251 -29.42 13.58 6.49
CA LEU A 251 -29.86 12.44 5.71
C LEU A 251 -30.89 12.88 4.66
N ARG A 252 -30.66 12.47 3.41
CA ARG A 252 -31.63 12.60 2.31
C ARG A 252 -31.76 11.24 1.65
N LYS A 253 -32.98 10.70 1.58
CA LYS A 253 -33.29 9.44 0.90
C LYS A 253 -34.12 9.75 -0.34
N MET A 254 -33.68 9.26 -1.49
CA MET A 254 -34.41 9.32 -2.76
C MET A 254 -34.77 7.89 -3.17
N THR A 255 -36.02 7.66 -3.53
CA THR A 255 -36.48 6.38 -4.11
C THR A 255 -37.00 6.67 -5.51
N ARG A 256 -36.47 5.98 -6.52
CA ARG A 256 -36.92 6.10 -7.92
C ARG A 256 -37.71 4.87 -8.30
N LEU A 257 -38.76 5.05 -9.10
CA LEU A 257 -39.55 3.93 -9.62
C LEU A 257 -38.83 3.29 -10.82
N PRO A 258 -38.86 1.95 -10.95
CA PRO A 258 -38.33 1.25 -12.12
C PRO A 258 -39.29 1.40 -13.32
N ALA A 259 -38.97 0.71 -14.41
CA ALA A 259 -39.80 0.70 -15.62
C ALA A 259 -41.25 0.29 -15.29
N PRO A 260 -42.27 0.95 -15.89
CA PRO A 260 -42.21 1.91 -17.00
C PRO A 260 -42.03 3.39 -16.57
N TYR A 261 -41.88 3.69 -15.28
CA TYR A 261 -41.84 5.07 -14.78
C TYR A 261 -40.44 5.72 -14.83
N GLY A 262 -39.40 4.91 -15.02
CA GLY A 262 -38.02 5.34 -15.26
C GLY A 262 -37.10 4.14 -15.47
N ASP A 263 -35.82 4.39 -15.79
CA ASP A 263 -34.85 3.34 -16.12
C ASP A 263 -34.05 2.86 -14.89
N CYS A 264 -34.61 3.03 -13.69
CA CYS A 264 -33.95 2.61 -12.46
C CYS A 264 -33.96 1.08 -12.35
N VAL A 265 -32.78 0.47 -12.26
CA VAL A 265 -32.62 -0.97 -11.97
C VAL A 265 -32.48 -1.13 -10.45
N PRO A 266 -33.42 -1.83 -9.76
CA PRO A 266 -33.40 -1.93 -8.30
C PRO A 266 -32.20 -2.70 -7.72
N ASP A 267 -31.75 -3.77 -8.38
CA ASP A 267 -30.48 -4.45 -8.09
C ASP A 267 -29.69 -4.56 -9.40
N GLY A 268 -28.68 -3.71 -9.54
CA GLY A 268 -27.81 -3.66 -10.72
C GLY A 268 -26.57 -4.55 -10.63
N ARG A 269 -26.43 -5.38 -9.58
CA ARG A 269 -25.23 -6.21 -9.42
C ARG A 269 -25.20 -7.33 -10.46
N THR A 270 -24.16 -7.34 -11.28
CA THR A 270 -23.82 -8.45 -12.16
C THR A 270 -22.89 -9.45 -11.44
N SER A 271 -22.67 -10.62 -12.03
CA SER A 271 -21.72 -11.64 -11.54
C SER A 271 -20.28 -11.12 -11.41
N ASP A 272 -20.00 -10.05 -12.13
CA ASP A 272 -18.68 -9.49 -12.41
C ASP A 272 -18.53 -8.10 -11.75
N TYR A 273 -19.44 -7.78 -10.82
CA TYR A 273 -19.31 -6.69 -9.86
C TYR A 273 -18.21 -6.99 -8.85
N ILE A 274 -17.19 -6.13 -8.78
CA ILE A 274 -15.97 -6.40 -8.01
C ILE A 274 -16.14 -6.17 -6.49
N TYR A 275 -17.17 -5.45 -6.05
CA TYR A 275 -17.45 -5.15 -4.65
C TYR A 275 -18.47 -6.11 -4.03
N LYS A 276 -18.19 -7.41 -4.06
CA LYS A 276 -19.14 -8.52 -3.76
C LYS A 276 -19.91 -8.40 -2.44
N ASN A 277 -19.30 -7.84 -1.39
CA ASN A 277 -19.91 -7.75 -0.05
C ASN A 277 -20.79 -6.50 0.14
N TYR A 278 -20.91 -5.65 -0.87
CA TYR A 278 -21.57 -4.35 -0.80
C TYR A 278 -22.75 -4.29 -1.77
N GLU A 279 -23.66 -3.36 -1.51
CA GLU A 279 -24.79 -3.08 -2.40
C GLU A 279 -24.33 -2.44 -3.71
N TYR A 280 -25.23 -2.46 -4.69
CA TYR A 280 -25.00 -1.79 -5.96
C TYR A 280 -24.87 -0.29 -5.74
N SER A 281 -23.79 0.29 -6.28
CA SER A 281 -23.65 1.74 -6.41
C SER A 281 -23.25 2.10 -7.83
N VAL A 282 -23.61 3.30 -8.26
CA VAL A 282 -23.25 3.82 -9.58
C VAL A 282 -21.72 3.87 -9.76
N GLU A 283 -21.01 4.33 -8.72
CA GLU A 283 -19.54 4.37 -8.72
C GLU A 283 -18.93 2.96 -8.79
N GLY A 284 -19.47 2.01 -8.02
CA GLY A 284 -19.04 0.62 -8.08
C GLY A 284 -19.25 0.00 -9.46
N CYS A 285 -20.33 0.37 -10.17
CA CYS A 285 -20.62 -0.09 -11.52
C CYS A 285 -19.59 0.41 -12.53
N TYR A 286 -19.28 1.72 -12.53
CA TYR A 286 -18.27 2.30 -13.42
C TYR A 286 -16.89 1.67 -13.21
N ARG A 287 -16.47 1.50 -11.95
CA ARG A 287 -15.19 0.86 -11.61
C ARG A 287 -15.15 -0.62 -11.99
N SER A 288 -16.27 -1.35 -11.79
CA SER A 288 -16.36 -2.75 -12.23
C SER A 288 -16.26 -2.86 -13.75
N CYS A 289 -16.95 -2.00 -14.50
CA CYS A 289 -16.89 -1.96 -15.96
C CYS A 289 -15.46 -1.65 -16.46
N PHE A 290 -14.80 -0.66 -15.86
CA PHE A 290 -13.41 -0.32 -16.18
C PHE A 290 -12.50 -1.52 -15.93
N GLN A 291 -12.60 -2.13 -14.74
CA GLN A 291 -11.77 -3.29 -14.38
C GLN A 291 -11.99 -4.47 -15.32
N GLN A 292 -13.23 -4.72 -15.76
CA GLN A 292 -13.53 -5.77 -16.73
C GLN A 292 -12.87 -5.52 -18.09
N LEU A 293 -12.80 -4.26 -18.53
CA LEU A 293 -12.15 -3.88 -19.78
C LEU A 293 -10.64 -4.14 -19.69
N VAL A 294 -10.00 -3.68 -18.60
CA VAL A 294 -8.58 -3.91 -18.33
C VAL A 294 -8.26 -5.41 -18.26
N LEU A 295 -9.09 -6.20 -17.58
CA LEU A 295 -8.92 -7.65 -17.51
C LEU A 295 -9.03 -8.33 -18.88
N LYS A 296 -9.91 -7.83 -19.75
CA LYS A 296 -10.11 -8.37 -21.09
C LYS A 296 -8.91 -8.07 -22.00
N GLU A 297 -8.38 -6.86 -21.94
CA GLU A 297 -7.33 -6.37 -22.82
C GLU A 297 -5.93 -6.72 -22.30
N CYS A 298 -5.62 -6.37 -21.05
CA CYS A 298 -4.28 -6.47 -20.45
C CYS A 298 -4.00 -7.81 -19.73
N LYS A 299 -5.04 -8.63 -19.49
CA LYS A 299 -4.95 -9.92 -18.75
C LYS A 299 -4.48 -9.80 -17.29
N CYS A 300 -4.39 -8.60 -16.76
CA CYS A 300 -4.13 -8.28 -15.37
C CYS A 300 -5.16 -7.23 -14.89
N GLY A 301 -5.28 -7.00 -13.59
CA GLY A 301 -6.21 -6.01 -13.04
C GLY A 301 -5.53 -4.74 -12.54
N ASP A 302 -6.20 -3.59 -12.69
CA ASP A 302 -5.71 -2.32 -12.14
C ASP A 302 -5.62 -2.40 -10.60
N PRO A 303 -4.50 -1.96 -9.99
CA PRO A 303 -4.29 -2.01 -8.55
C PRO A 303 -5.18 -1.07 -7.73
N ARG A 304 -5.81 -0.06 -8.35
CA ARG A 304 -6.76 0.85 -7.68
C ARG A 304 -8.05 0.16 -7.27
N PHE A 305 -8.36 -0.97 -7.90
CA PHE A 305 -9.64 -1.66 -7.73
C PHE A 305 -9.42 -3.12 -7.31
N PRO A 306 -10.37 -3.71 -6.56
CA PRO A 306 -10.32 -5.13 -6.27
C PRO A 306 -10.29 -5.97 -7.56
N VAL A 307 -9.53 -7.07 -7.53
CA VAL A 307 -9.49 -8.06 -8.61
C VAL A 307 -10.28 -9.31 -8.23
N PRO A 308 -10.88 -10.02 -9.20
CA PRO A 308 -11.48 -11.33 -8.97
C PRO A 308 -10.47 -12.34 -8.43
N GLU A 309 -10.96 -13.35 -7.71
CA GLU A 309 -10.12 -14.43 -7.18
C GLU A 309 -9.36 -15.16 -8.31
N GLY A 310 -8.07 -15.42 -8.08
CA GLY A 310 -7.19 -16.06 -9.06
C GLY A 310 -6.54 -15.11 -10.08
N VAL A 311 -6.91 -13.84 -10.08
CA VAL A 311 -6.29 -12.81 -10.94
C VAL A 311 -5.28 -11.99 -10.14
N LYS A 312 -4.16 -11.63 -10.79
CA LYS A 312 -3.13 -10.76 -10.22
C LYS A 312 -3.29 -9.32 -10.71
N HIS A 313 -2.83 -8.38 -9.89
CA HIS A 313 -2.71 -6.99 -10.33
C HIS A 313 -1.60 -6.85 -11.37
N CYS A 314 -1.73 -5.84 -12.23
CA CYS A 314 -0.68 -5.45 -13.16
C CYS A 314 0.58 -4.98 -12.39
N GLU A 315 1.76 -5.26 -12.92
CA GLU A 315 3.04 -4.77 -12.38
C GLU A 315 3.47 -3.54 -13.20
N ALA A 316 3.84 -2.41 -12.57
CA ALA A 316 4.29 -1.21 -13.28
C ALA A 316 5.57 -1.44 -14.11
N ALA A 317 6.39 -2.40 -13.69
CA ALA A 317 7.62 -2.77 -14.39
C ALA A 317 7.39 -3.70 -15.59
N ASP A 318 6.16 -4.15 -15.86
CA ASP A 318 5.81 -4.91 -17.05
C ASP A 318 5.48 -3.94 -18.19
N PRO A 319 6.31 -3.82 -19.25
CA PRO A 319 6.11 -2.86 -20.32
C PRO A 319 4.78 -3.05 -21.06
N VAL A 320 4.33 -4.31 -21.20
CA VAL A 320 3.06 -4.63 -21.90
C VAL A 320 1.87 -4.21 -21.06
N ALA A 321 1.96 -4.35 -19.74
CA ALA A 321 0.90 -3.91 -18.84
C ALA A 321 0.91 -2.39 -18.62
N SER A 322 2.07 -1.75 -18.71
CA SER A 322 2.22 -0.29 -18.57
C SER A 322 1.63 0.49 -19.75
N GLU A 323 1.67 -0.09 -20.97
CA GLU A 323 1.13 0.54 -22.19
C GLU A 323 -0.40 0.45 -22.32
N CYS A 324 -1.06 -0.47 -21.59
CA CYS A 324 -2.42 -0.97 -21.89
C CYS A 324 -3.63 -0.05 -21.53
#